data_AF-A0A0C2NIR6-F1
#
_entry.id   AF-A0A0C2NIR6-F1
#
_cell.length_a   1.000
_cell.length_b   1.000
_cell.length_c   1.000
_cell.angle_alpha   90.00
_cell.angle_beta   90.00
_cell.angle_gamma   90.00
#
_symmetry.space_group_name_H-M   'P 1'
#
loop_
_entity.id
_entity.type
_entity.pdbx_description
1 polymer ?
#
loop_
_entity_poly.entity_id
_entity_poly.type
_entity_poly.pdbx_seq_one_letter_code
_entity_poly.pdbx_strand_id
1 'polypeptide(L)'
;MDTIYLFENAEDLEKNQKVLDYFISNSQSQDLTDQILAVKKITAHFMHKYDPEVDRLFIENFPQQLYDEFTRMMDGTTNTDLNIKDELFRAFRFIFRNQNLLNHDRSQSFVILFLNAIKTEDPDSPIYFFLYLNSISVCASHEPNKVLFINENGIFNIYNYCGTLLTADENKFWKMCQDVYTLDRDGSYLLSHIKITEGLTQILNKFSTTKRDVFAKLAIAVLRMVHRVRMMEEIEFNVMQFFEVARYKILEKSHKPSDVDFLMDLSNIWTCILDSSRNTFKIDTIDKLIIISAIFSLGIRFNIANSDNRYRPFRFTKHKKQRLYVIYLTLVAFPVIDRHTYQWLPGHLLKLHDSITYLFEEYSNDDICFEDKLLLVQYYIKSLVTLNITFKSIDGPLFHDFFASLLKSKLLGKIL
;
A
#
# COMPACT_ATOMS: atom_id res chain seq x y z
N MET A 1 28.38 26.27 -4.40
CA MET A 1 26.99 26.39 -4.86
C MET A 1 26.80 27.85 -5.17
N ASP A 2 26.95 28.20 -6.44
CA ASP A 2 26.89 29.58 -6.91
C ASP A 2 25.45 30.07 -6.84
N THR A 3 25.24 31.10 -6.02
CA THR A 3 23.97 31.80 -5.87
C THR A 3 23.74 32.64 -7.12
N ILE A 4 23.18 32.02 -8.16
CA ILE A 4 22.63 32.75 -9.31
C ILE A 4 21.37 33.45 -8.80
N TYR A 5 21.54 34.69 -8.31
CA TYR A 5 20.43 35.62 -8.15
C TYR A 5 19.95 36.00 -9.55
N LEU A 6 18.93 35.30 -10.04
CA LEU A 6 18.13 35.78 -11.16
C LEU A 6 17.49 37.09 -10.70
N PHE A 7 17.94 38.21 -11.28
CA PHE A 7 17.25 39.49 -11.14
C PHE A 7 15.84 39.31 -11.73
N GLU A 8 14.82 39.27 -10.88
CA GLU A 8 13.44 39.38 -11.34
C GLU A 8 13.26 40.74 -12.03
N ASN A 9 12.69 40.73 -13.24
CA ASN A 9 12.46 41.94 -14.00
C ASN A 9 11.43 42.82 -13.25
N ALA A 10 11.65 44.14 -13.19
CA ALA A 10 10.74 45.06 -12.51
C ALA A 10 9.29 44.98 -13.03
N GLU A 11 9.14 44.65 -14.31
CA GLU A 11 7.84 44.42 -14.97
C GLU A 11 7.08 43.22 -14.38
N ASP A 12 7.80 42.17 -13.93
CA ASP A 12 7.18 41.00 -13.30
C ASP A 12 6.65 41.33 -11.90
N LEU A 13 7.35 42.19 -11.14
CA LEU A 13 6.92 42.62 -9.81
C LEU A 13 5.62 43.43 -9.88
N GLU A 14 5.52 44.39 -10.80
CA GLU A 14 4.31 45.19 -10.99
C GLU A 14 3.11 44.31 -11.40
N LYS A 15 3.35 43.34 -12.29
CA LYS A 15 2.31 42.40 -12.71
C LYS A 15 1.86 41.49 -11.56
N ASN A 16 2.78 40.98 -10.76
CA ASN A 16 2.46 40.20 -9.57
C ASN A 16 1.59 41.00 -8.60
N GLN A 17 1.97 42.26 -8.32
CA GLN A 17 1.22 43.14 -7.41
C GLN A 17 -0.21 43.38 -7.92
N LYS A 18 -0.39 43.68 -9.22
CA LYS A 18 -1.72 43.86 -9.83
C LYS A 18 -2.64 42.64 -9.67
N VAL A 19 -2.08 41.43 -9.70
CA VAL A 19 -2.87 40.19 -9.50
C VAL A 19 -3.24 40.03 -8.03
N LEU A 20 -2.34 40.34 -7.10
CA LEU A 20 -2.59 40.31 -5.67
C LEU A 20 -3.65 41.33 -5.26
N ASP A 21 -3.52 42.59 -5.70
CA ASP A 21 -4.49 43.65 -5.43
C ASP A 21 -5.88 43.28 -5.94
N TYR A 22 -5.94 42.71 -7.16
CA TYR A 22 -7.18 42.22 -7.74
C TYR A 22 -7.79 41.09 -6.89
N PHE A 23 -6.99 40.12 -6.44
CA PHE A 23 -7.47 39.03 -5.60
C PHE A 23 -8.02 39.54 -4.27
N ILE A 24 -7.30 40.42 -3.56
CA ILE A 24 -7.72 40.98 -2.27
C ILE A 24 -9.02 41.77 -2.41
N SER A 25 -9.11 42.62 -3.44
CA SER A 25 -10.32 43.44 -3.65
C SER A 25 -11.55 42.59 -3.98
N ASN A 26 -11.39 41.55 -4.81
CA ASN A 26 -12.52 40.75 -5.28
C ASN A 26 -12.85 39.56 -4.36
N SER A 27 -11.94 39.14 -3.50
CA SER A 27 -12.25 38.12 -2.48
C SER A 27 -13.22 38.62 -1.41
N GLN A 28 -13.34 39.94 -1.26
CA GLN A 28 -14.30 40.62 -0.39
C GLN A 28 -15.59 41.05 -1.14
N SER A 29 -15.72 40.74 -2.44
CA SER A 29 -16.96 41.03 -3.19
C SER A 29 -18.15 40.26 -2.63
N GLN A 30 -19.37 40.79 -2.74
CA GLN A 30 -20.60 40.05 -2.41
C GLN A 30 -21.07 39.14 -3.56
N ASP A 31 -20.49 39.31 -4.75
CA ASP A 31 -20.77 38.48 -5.91
C ASP A 31 -19.86 37.24 -5.91
N LEU A 32 -20.46 36.06 -5.86
CA LEU A 32 -19.76 34.77 -5.90
C LEU A 32 -18.97 34.60 -7.20
N THR A 33 -19.44 35.17 -8.31
CA THR A 33 -18.77 35.12 -9.62
C THR A 33 -17.44 35.87 -9.58
N ASP A 34 -17.41 37.04 -8.96
CA ASP A 34 -16.19 37.84 -8.78
C ASP A 34 -15.18 37.10 -7.90
N GLN A 35 -15.65 36.47 -6.81
CA GLN A 35 -14.81 35.67 -5.93
C GLN A 35 -14.18 34.47 -6.66
N ILE A 36 -14.98 33.74 -7.45
CA ILE A 36 -14.50 32.64 -8.29
C ILE A 36 -13.45 33.14 -9.28
N LEU A 37 -13.72 34.26 -9.97
CA LEU A 37 -12.80 34.84 -10.94
C LEU A 37 -11.48 35.29 -10.28
N ALA A 38 -11.55 35.84 -9.07
CA ALA A 38 -10.39 36.20 -8.26
C ALA A 38 -9.50 34.98 -7.96
N VAL A 39 -10.11 33.89 -7.46
CA VAL A 39 -9.41 32.63 -7.17
C VAL A 39 -8.81 32.02 -8.44
N LYS A 40 -9.56 32.02 -9.55
CA LYS A 40 -9.05 31.57 -10.86
C LYS A 40 -7.79 32.32 -11.27
N LYS A 41 -7.83 33.65 -11.18
CA LYS A 41 -6.75 34.52 -11.66
C LYS A 41 -5.48 34.38 -10.82
N ILE A 42 -5.60 34.39 -9.49
CA ILE A 42 -4.44 34.23 -8.61
C ILE A 42 -3.82 32.83 -8.75
N THR A 43 -4.65 31.78 -8.77
CA THR A 43 -4.14 30.41 -8.88
C THR A 43 -3.47 30.18 -10.23
N ALA A 44 -4.04 30.66 -11.34
CA ALA A 44 -3.42 30.54 -12.65
C ALA A 44 -2.09 31.30 -12.76
N HIS A 45 -2.00 32.51 -12.21
CA HIS A 45 -0.79 33.35 -12.29
C HIS A 45 0.36 32.82 -11.43
N PHE A 46 0.06 32.28 -10.25
CA PHE A 46 1.06 31.83 -9.27
C PHE A 46 1.23 30.30 -9.17
N MET A 47 0.55 29.49 -9.98
CA MET A 47 0.62 28.02 -9.93
C MET A 47 2.06 27.47 -9.99
N HIS A 48 2.95 28.15 -10.71
CA HIS A 48 4.35 27.73 -10.90
C HIS A 48 5.35 28.61 -10.14
N LYS A 49 4.87 29.55 -9.32
CA LYS A 49 5.70 30.45 -8.50
C LYS A 49 5.59 30.02 -7.04
N TYR A 50 6.74 29.69 -6.45
CA TYR A 50 6.83 29.28 -5.04
C TYR A 50 7.16 30.50 -4.20
N ASP A 51 6.13 31.15 -3.69
CA ASP A 51 6.25 32.34 -2.86
C ASP A 51 5.42 32.14 -1.58
N PRO A 52 6.07 31.94 -0.42
CA PRO A 52 5.38 31.75 0.86
C PRO A 52 4.44 32.89 1.24
N GLU A 53 4.75 34.14 0.86
CA GLU A 53 3.91 35.30 1.18
C GLU A 53 2.63 35.28 0.35
N VAL A 54 2.72 34.94 -0.93
CA VAL A 54 1.54 34.75 -1.80
C VAL A 54 0.68 33.59 -1.31
N ASP A 55 1.30 32.51 -0.87
CA ASP A 55 0.59 31.34 -0.34
C ASP A 55 -0.19 31.69 0.94
N ARG A 56 0.44 32.40 1.87
CA ARG A 56 -0.21 32.89 3.09
C ARG A 56 -1.34 33.86 2.75
N LEU A 57 -1.09 34.82 1.87
CA LEU A 57 -2.09 35.81 1.45
C LEU A 57 -3.31 35.14 0.82
N PHE A 58 -3.11 34.12 -0.02
CA PHE A 58 -4.18 33.35 -0.64
C PHE A 58 -5.10 32.70 0.41
N ILE A 59 -4.53 32.02 1.42
CA ILE A 59 -5.33 31.30 2.41
C ILE A 59 -6.00 32.25 3.41
N GLU A 60 -5.33 33.33 3.82
CA GLU A 60 -5.87 34.33 4.74
C GLU A 60 -7.03 35.11 4.10
N ASN A 61 -6.91 35.46 2.82
CA ASN A 61 -7.92 36.22 2.08
C ASN A 61 -8.83 35.34 1.23
N PHE A 62 -8.86 34.02 1.45
CA PHE A 62 -9.74 33.13 0.68
C PHE A 62 -11.21 33.56 0.88
N PRO A 63 -12.01 33.72 -0.19
CA PRO A 63 -13.37 34.27 -0.08
C PRO A 63 -14.28 33.39 0.77
N GLN A 64 -14.90 33.96 1.81
CA GLN A 64 -15.71 33.19 2.76
C GLN A 64 -16.98 32.61 2.11
N GLN A 65 -17.68 33.38 1.28
CA GLN A 65 -18.92 32.92 0.63
C GLN A 65 -18.65 31.77 -0.36
N LEU A 66 -17.54 31.78 -1.09
CA LEU A 66 -17.11 30.65 -1.91
C LEU A 66 -16.77 29.42 -1.07
N TYR A 67 -16.09 29.60 0.07
CA TYR A 67 -15.80 28.51 1.00
C TYR A 67 -17.08 27.90 1.60
N ASP A 68 -18.04 28.75 1.99
CA ASP A 68 -19.34 28.31 2.49
C ASP A 68 -20.09 27.53 1.40
N GLU A 69 -19.94 27.92 0.13
CA GLU A 69 -20.55 27.19 -0.97
C GLU A 69 -19.91 25.84 -1.25
N PHE A 70 -18.59 25.71 -1.09
CA PHE A 70 -17.95 24.40 -1.07
C PHE A 70 -18.52 23.51 0.05
N THR A 71 -18.79 24.09 1.21
CA THR A 71 -19.38 23.35 2.35
C THR A 71 -20.81 22.91 2.05
N ARG A 72 -21.67 23.81 1.55
CA ARG A 72 -23.06 23.51 1.19
C ARG A 72 -23.18 22.45 0.10
N MET A 73 -22.28 22.48 -0.89
CA MET A 73 -22.16 21.44 -1.91
C MET A 73 -21.96 20.06 -1.29
N MET A 74 -21.16 19.98 -0.22
CA MET A 74 -20.85 18.71 0.41
C MET A 74 -21.99 18.13 1.24
N ASP A 75 -22.87 18.98 1.74
CA ASP A 75 -24.06 18.58 2.50
C ASP A 75 -25.22 18.11 1.59
N GLY A 76 -25.04 18.13 0.26
CA GLY A 76 -26.06 17.72 -0.71
C GLY A 76 -27.28 18.64 -0.76
N THR A 77 -27.15 19.87 -0.27
CA THR A 77 -28.27 20.81 -0.11
C THR A 77 -28.63 21.58 -1.39
N THR A 78 -27.76 21.57 -2.41
CA THR A 78 -27.94 22.33 -3.64
C THR A 78 -27.70 21.46 -4.88
N ASN A 79 -28.50 21.69 -5.94
CA ASN A 79 -28.16 21.25 -7.30
C ASN A 79 -26.93 22.06 -7.72
N THR A 80 -25.74 21.56 -7.38
CA THR A 80 -24.51 22.29 -7.56
C THR A 80 -24.13 22.41 -9.02
N ASP A 81 -23.86 23.66 -9.42
CA ASP A 81 -23.17 23.95 -10.67
C ASP A 81 -21.81 23.23 -10.63
N LEU A 82 -21.56 22.34 -11.60
CA LEU A 82 -20.33 21.58 -11.78
C LEU A 82 -19.08 22.48 -11.74
N ASN A 83 -19.23 23.74 -12.14
CA ASN A 83 -18.16 24.73 -12.14
C ASN A 83 -17.56 24.98 -10.75
N ILE A 84 -18.34 24.87 -9.67
CA ILE A 84 -17.87 25.19 -8.31
C ILE A 84 -16.93 24.10 -7.78
N LYS A 85 -17.21 22.83 -8.10
CA LYS A 85 -16.37 21.70 -7.70
C LYS A 85 -14.97 21.77 -8.31
N ASP A 86 -14.88 22.18 -9.57
CA ASP A 86 -13.61 22.40 -10.25
C ASP A 86 -12.77 23.49 -9.56
N GLU A 87 -13.41 24.53 -9.01
CA GLU A 87 -12.73 25.56 -8.24
C GLU A 87 -12.21 25.07 -6.90
N LEU A 88 -12.96 24.20 -6.20
CA LEU A 88 -12.46 23.53 -4.99
C LEU A 88 -11.18 22.75 -5.31
N PHE A 89 -11.17 21.99 -6.41
CA PHE A 89 -10.01 21.19 -6.78
C PHE A 89 -8.82 22.08 -7.18
N ARG A 90 -9.06 23.16 -7.94
CA ARG A 90 -8.03 24.14 -8.29
C ARG A 90 -7.44 24.81 -7.05
N ALA A 91 -8.28 25.19 -6.08
CA ALA A 91 -7.84 25.75 -4.80
C ALA A 91 -7.01 24.73 -4.01
N PHE A 92 -7.49 23.49 -3.86
CA PHE A 92 -6.75 22.41 -3.20
C PHE A 92 -5.36 22.21 -3.84
N ARG A 93 -5.30 22.12 -5.17
CA ARG A 93 -4.05 21.96 -5.92
C ARG A 93 -3.08 23.10 -5.63
N PHE A 94 -3.58 24.33 -5.59
CA PHE A 94 -2.77 25.52 -5.35
C PHE A 94 -2.24 25.58 -3.90
N ILE A 95 -3.09 25.27 -2.92
CA ILE A 95 -2.73 25.24 -1.49
C ILE A 95 -1.60 24.24 -1.24
N PHE A 96 -1.72 23.04 -1.82
CA PHE A 96 -0.77 21.96 -1.62
C PHE A 96 0.23 21.82 -2.78
N ARG A 97 0.51 22.88 -3.54
CA ARG A 97 1.57 22.83 -4.58
C ARG A 97 2.98 22.77 -3.99
N ASN A 98 3.12 23.13 -2.72
CA ASN A 98 4.36 23.12 -1.95
C ASN A 98 4.03 22.92 -0.45
N GLN A 99 5.05 22.95 0.42
CA GLN A 99 4.90 22.66 1.86
C GLN A 99 4.53 23.88 2.73
N ASN A 100 4.43 25.09 2.17
CA ASN A 100 4.29 26.35 2.93
C ASN A 100 3.03 26.40 3.79
N LEU A 101 1.94 25.77 3.34
CA LEU A 101 0.63 25.85 3.97
C LEU A 101 0.21 24.57 4.72
N LEU A 102 1.11 23.60 4.89
CA LEU A 102 0.79 22.30 5.49
C LEU A 102 0.29 22.40 6.94
N ASN A 103 0.79 23.36 7.71
CA ASN A 103 0.43 23.54 9.12
C ASN A 103 -0.64 24.63 9.33
N HIS A 104 -1.19 25.21 8.27
CA HIS A 104 -2.17 26.28 8.39
C HIS A 104 -3.57 25.70 8.63
N ASP A 105 -4.25 26.12 9.71
CA ASP A 105 -5.54 25.57 10.15
C ASP A 105 -6.60 25.58 9.03
N ARG A 106 -6.71 26.70 8.32
CA ARG A 106 -7.67 26.81 7.21
C ARG A 106 -7.36 25.84 6.06
N SER A 107 -6.10 25.51 5.80
CA SER A 107 -5.71 24.54 4.76
C SER A 107 -6.20 23.14 5.11
N GLN A 108 -6.24 22.77 6.40
CA GLN A 108 -6.78 21.49 6.86
C GLN A 108 -8.26 21.34 6.45
N SER A 109 -9.01 22.43 6.51
CA SER A 109 -10.42 22.42 6.13
C SER A 109 -10.62 22.13 4.64
N PHE A 110 -9.70 22.57 3.78
CA PHE A 110 -9.70 22.21 2.36
C PHE A 110 -9.40 20.72 2.12
N VAL A 111 -8.64 20.05 2.99
CA VAL A 111 -8.43 18.60 2.91
C VAL A 111 -9.74 17.86 3.16
N ILE A 112 -10.50 18.29 4.18
CA ILE A 112 -11.81 17.71 4.50
C ILE A 112 -12.80 17.94 3.34
N LEU A 113 -12.89 19.16 2.83
CA LEU A 113 -13.74 19.48 1.67
C LEU A 113 -13.37 18.62 0.46
N PHE A 114 -12.08 18.52 0.14
CA PHE A 114 -11.59 17.69 -0.96
C PHE A 114 -11.94 16.21 -0.77
N LEU A 115 -11.68 15.64 0.40
CA LEU A 115 -11.97 14.24 0.72
C LEU A 115 -13.46 13.92 0.65
N ASN A 116 -14.32 14.85 1.05
CA ASN A 116 -15.76 14.65 0.89
C ASN A 116 -16.14 14.75 -0.60
N ALA A 117 -15.57 15.70 -1.35
CA ALA A 117 -15.92 15.95 -2.76
C ALA A 117 -15.61 14.78 -3.69
N ILE A 118 -14.60 13.96 -3.37
CA ILE A 118 -14.24 12.76 -4.14
C ILE A 118 -15.08 11.52 -3.78
N LYS A 119 -15.91 11.56 -2.73
CA LYS A 119 -16.79 10.43 -2.36
C LYS A 119 -18.01 10.32 -3.26
N THR A 120 -18.47 11.44 -3.82
CA THR A 120 -19.61 11.45 -4.74
C THR A 120 -19.12 11.06 -6.12
N GLU A 121 -19.60 9.90 -6.62
CA GLU A 121 -19.34 9.48 -8.00
C GLU A 121 -19.96 10.54 -8.94
N ASP A 122 -19.11 11.15 -9.77
CA ASP A 122 -19.51 12.10 -10.80
C ASP A 122 -19.04 11.55 -12.15
N PRO A 123 -19.91 10.81 -12.87
CA PRO A 123 -19.53 10.15 -14.12
C PRO A 123 -19.20 11.14 -15.24
N ASP A 124 -19.63 12.41 -15.12
CA ASP A 124 -19.60 13.39 -16.20
C ASP A 124 -18.44 14.40 -16.08
N SER A 125 -17.66 14.36 -15.00
CA SER A 125 -16.56 15.30 -14.78
C SER A 125 -15.21 14.70 -15.21
N PRO A 126 -14.66 15.06 -16.39
CA PRO A 126 -13.35 14.60 -16.86
C PRO A 126 -12.24 15.35 -16.12
N ILE A 127 -12.12 15.11 -14.81
CA ILE A 127 -11.02 15.69 -14.03
C ILE A 127 -9.74 14.93 -14.38
N TYR A 128 -8.80 15.66 -14.98
CA TYR A 128 -7.45 15.18 -15.23
C TYR A 128 -6.68 15.00 -13.93
N PHE A 129 -6.96 13.90 -13.24
CA PHE A 129 -6.51 13.67 -11.87
C PHE A 129 -4.99 13.63 -11.70
N PHE A 130 -4.27 13.26 -12.75
CA PHE A 130 -2.81 13.27 -12.74
C PHE A 130 -2.21 14.64 -12.36
N LEU A 131 -2.95 15.74 -12.58
CA LEU A 131 -2.55 17.09 -12.19
C LEU A 131 -2.54 17.31 -10.67
N TYR A 132 -3.20 16.44 -9.90
CA TYR A 132 -3.38 16.56 -8.45
C TYR A 132 -2.51 15.59 -7.65
N LEU A 133 -1.96 14.53 -8.28
CA LEU A 133 -1.13 13.52 -7.60
C LEU A 133 0.00 14.15 -6.78
N ASN A 134 0.70 15.13 -7.35
CA ASN A 134 1.77 15.83 -6.65
C ASN A 134 1.24 16.61 -5.44
N SER A 135 0.14 17.33 -5.59
CA SER A 135 -0.46 18.11 -4.50
C SER A 135 -0.98 17.21 -3.38
N ILE A 136 -1.50 16.03 -3.71
CA ILE A 136 -1.92 15.02 -2.72
C ILE A 136 -0.71 14.44 -1.99
N SER A 137 0.37 14.09 -2.70
CA SER A 137 1.61 13.66 -2.06
C SER A 137 2.18 14.72 -1.11
N VAL A 138 2.15 16.00 -1.51
CA VAL A 138 2.57 17.11 -0.64
C VAL A 138 1.65 17.24 0.57
N CYS A 139 0.32 17.23 0.36
CA CYS A 139 -0.68 17.28 1.43
C CYS A 139 -0.46 16.14 2.45
N ALA A 140 -0.32 14.91 1.97
CA ALA A 140 -0.10 13.70 2.77
C ALA A 140 1.31 13.58 3.36
N SER A 141 2.24 14.47 3.02
CA SER A 141 3.54 14.54 3.71
C SER A 141 3.40 15.06 5.15
N HIS A 142 2.31 15.77 5.45
CA HIS A 142 1.92 16.14 6.80
C HIS A 142 1.07 15.04 7.45
N GLU A 143 1.48 14.57 8.63
CA GLU A 143 0.90 13.38 9.27
C GLU A 143 -0.61 13.49 9.59
N PRO A 144 -1.13 14.59 10.15
CA PRO A 144 -2.58 14.79 10.33
C PRO A 144 -3.38 14.62 9.03
N ASN A 145 -2.90 15.19 7.93
CA ASN A 145 -3.53 15.05 6.62
C ASN A 145 -3.48 13.60 6.13
N LYS A 146 -2.33 12.94 6.27
CA LYS A 146 -2.17 11.52 5.93
C LYS A 146 -3.20 10.65 6.66
N VAL A 147 -3.40 10.90 7.97
CA VAL A 147 -4.41 10.23 8.78
C VAL A 147 -5.83 10.49 8.25
N LEU A 148 -6.15 11.73 7.86
CA LEU A 148 -7.44 12.05 7.22
C LEU A 148 -7.64 11.26 5.92
N PHE A 149 -6.63 11.18 5.06
CA PHE A 149 -6.70 10.36 3.84
C PHE A 149 -6.95 8.88 4.15
N ILE A 150 -6.32 8.31 5.17
CA ILE A 150 -6.53 6.91 5.57
C ILE A 150 -7.94 6.71 6.12
N ASN A 151 -8.34 7.54 7.09
CA ASN A 151 -9.64 7.44 7.76
C ASN A 151 -10.80 7.67 6.78
N GLU A 152 -10.67 8.55 5.80
CA GLU A 152 -11.72 8.80 4.82
C GLU A 152 -11.65 7.90 3.58
N ASN A 153 -10.82 6.84 3.61
CA ASN A 153 -10.58 5.94 2.47
C ASN A 153 -10.22 6.70 1.18
N GLY A 154 -9.45 7.79 1.33
CA GLY A 154 -9.25 8.81 0.31
C GLY A 154 -8.64 8.27 -0.97
N ILE A 155 -7.67 7.35 -0.90
CA ILE A 155 -7.05 6.76 -2.10
C ILE A 155 -8.04 5.92 -2.92
N PHE A 156 -8.93 5.18 -2.26
CA PHE A 156 -9.98 4.42 -2.94
C PHE A 156 -10.99 5.36 -3.61
N ASN A 157 -11.44 6.39 -2.88
CA ASN A 157 -12.38 7.38 -3.41
C ASN A 157 -11.78 8.15 -4.58
N ILE A 158 -10.51 8.56 -4.48
CA ILE A 158 -9.74 9.10 -5.59
C ILE A 158 -9.81 8.16 -6.80
N TYR A 159 -9.48 6.88 -6.63
CA TYR A 159 -9.42 5.98 -7.77
C TYR A 159 -10.80 5.77 -8.42
N ASN A 160 -11.85 5.62 -7.60
CA ASN A 160 -13.21 5.50 -8.11
C ASN A 160 -13.66 6.76 -8.84
N TYR A 161 -13.35 7.93 -8.28
CA TYR A 161 -13.69 9.22 -8.85
C TYR A 161 -13.05 9.41 -10.23
N CYS A 162 -11.79 9.01 -10.39
CA CYS A 162 -11.02 9.27 -11.60
C CYS A 162 -11.19 8.19 -12.67
N GLY A 163 -11.75 7.03 -12.31
CA GLY A 163 -11.90 5.90 -13.21
C GLY A 163 -10.56 5.27 -13.60
N THR A 164 -10.40 4.97 -14.89
CA THR A 164 -9.22 4.24 -15.39
C THR A 164 -8.03 5.18 -15.59
N LEU A 165 -6.97 4.97 -14.82
CA LEU A 165 -5.71 5.70 -14.96
C LEU A 165 -5.00 5.35 -16.28
N LEU A 166 -4.34 6.34 -16.88
CA LEU A 166 -3.38 6.11 -17.96
C LEU A 166 -2.16 5.36 -17.43
N THR A 167 -1.56 4.50 -18.25
CA THR A 167 -0.42 3.65 -17.86
C THR A 167 0.78 4.45 -17.35
N ALA A 168 1.05 5.64 -17.92
CA ALA A 168 2.14 6.52 -17.49
C ALA A 168 1.94 7.07 -16.06
N ASP A 169 0.70 7.19 -15.62
CA ASP A 169 0.35 7.76 -14.31
C ASP A 169 0.20 6.68 -13.23
N GLU A 170 0.13 5.40 -13.61
CA GLU A 170 0.02 4.27 -12.67
C GLU A 170 1.16 4.28 -11.64
N ASN A 171 2.40 4.52 -12.07
CA ASN A 171 3.54 4.56 -11.16
C ASN A 171 3.48 5.73 -10.17
N LYS A 172 3.04 6.91 -10.61
CA LYS A 172 2.88 8.09 -9.73
C LYS A 172 1.76 7.87 -8.73
N PHE A 173 0.65 7.28 -9.18
CA PHE A 173 -0.45 6.92 -8.32
C PHE A 173 -0.02 5.93 -7.24
N TRP A 174 0.69 4.86 -7.59
CA TRP A 174 1.14 3.89 -6.60
C TRP A 174 2.19 4.45 -5.65
N LYS A 175 3.06 5.35 -6.10
CA LYS A 175 3.98 6.08 -5.22
C LYS A 175 3.21 6.92 -4.20
N MET A 176 2.25 7.73 -4.65
CA MET A 176 1.37 8.52 -3.77
C MET A 176 0.60 7.62 -2.79
N CYS A 177 0.05 6.50 -3.26
CA CYS A 177 -0.65 5.51 -2.44
C CYS A 177 0.26 4.95 -1.34
N GLN A 178 1.51 4.59 -1.68
CA GLN A 178 2.52 4.15 -0.73
C GLN A 178 2.86 5.24 0.29
N ASP A 179 3.02 6.49 -0.14
CA ASP A 179 3.31 7.63 0.74
C ASP A 179 2.18 7.83 1.78
N VAL A 180 0.91 7.73 1.34
CA VAL A 180 -0.26 7.82 2.22
C VAL A 180 -0.33 6.67 3.21
N TYR A 181 -0.16 5.42 2.76
CA TYR A 181 -0.25 4.25 3.64
C TYR A 181 1.03 3.96 4.44
N THR A 182 2.09 4.75 4.24
CA THR A 182 3.31 4.70 5.05
C THR A 182 3.14 5.58 6.29
N LEU A 183 2.53 5.00 7.32
CA LEU A 183 2.38 5.61 8.64
C LEU A 183 3.36 5.00 9.65
N ASP A 184 3.95 5.83 10.50
CA ASP A 184 4.77 5.36 11.60
C ASP A 184 3.92 4.76 12.70
N ARG A 185 4.52 3.83 13.45
CA ARG A 185 3.80 3.12 14.51
C ARG A 185 3.26 4.07 15.57
N ASP A 186 3.96 5.16 15.81
CA ASP A 186 3.58 6.17 16.79
C ASP A 186 2.35 6.96 16.37
N GLY A 187 2.04 7.07 15.07
CA GLY A 187 0.84 7.72 14.54
C GLY A 187 -0.44 6.87 14.60
N SER A 188 -0.33 5.61 15.02
CA SER A 188 -1.44 4.65 14.98
C SER A 188 -2.65 5.04 15.83
N TYR A 189 -2.46 5.76 16.94
CA TYR A 189 -3.55 6.18 17.82
C TYR A 189 -4.52 7.20 17.18
N LEU A 190 -4.11 7.85 16.09
CA LEU A 190 -4.96 8.78 15.33
C LEU A 190 -5.85 8.06 14.31
N LEU A 191 -5.61 6.77 14.07
CA LEU A 191 -6.39 5.97 13.13
C LEU A 191 -7.71 5.53 13.76
N SER A 192 -8.80 5.67 12.99
CA SER A 192 -10.10 5.14 13.38
C SER A 192 -10.25 3.72 12.84
N HIS A 193 -10.16 2.74 13.73
CA HIS A 193 -10.39 1.32 13.42
C HIS A 193 -11.74 1.04 12.74
N ILE A 194 -12.80 1.76 13.12
CA ILE A 194 -14.13 1.67 12.48
C ILE A 194 -14.05 2.13 11.02
N LYS A 195 -13.47 3.32 10.78
CA LYS A 195 -13.36 3.84 9.42
C LYS A 195 -12.44 3.00 8.53
N ILE A 196 -11.36 2.45 9.07
CA ILE A 196 -10.49 1.50 8.34
C ILE A 196 -11.27 0.23 7.98
N THR A 197 -12.06 -0.31 8.91
CA THR A 197 -12.92 -1.48 8.69
C THR A 197 -13.93 -1.22 7.56
N GLU A 198 -14.61 -0.07 7.60
CA GLU A 198 -15.56 0.35 6.57
C GLU A 198 -14.87 0.53 5.21
N GLY A 199 -13.74 1.24 5.17
CA GLY A 199 -12.98 1.50 3.96
C GLY A 199 -12.46 0.21 3.32
N LEU A 200 -11.91 -0.71 4.12
CA LEU A 200 -11.48 -2.03 3.63
C LEU A 200 -12.65 -2.84 3.10
N THR A 201 -13.81 -2.81 3.77
CA THR A 201 -15.04 -3.47 3.31
C THR A 201 -15.50 -2.93 1.95
N GLN A 202 -15.47 -1.61 1.77
CA GLN A 202 -15.78 -0.98 0.47
C GLN A 202 -14.82 -1.47 -0.63
N ILE A 203 -13.51 -1.50 -0.37
CA ILE A 203 -12.51 -1.97 -1.33
C ILE A 203 -12.75 -3.45 -1.69
N LEU A 204 -12.97 -4.32 -0.69
CA LEU A 204 -13.19 -5.76 -0.90
C LEU A 204 -14.49 -6.03 -1.67
N ASN A 205 -15.56 -5.28 -1.39
CA ASN A 205 -16.81 -5.38 -2.13
C ASN A 205 -16.66 -4.90 -3.58
N LYS A 206 -15.96 -3.78 -3.82
CA LYS A 206 -15.68 -3.28 -5.18
C LYS A 206 -14.77 -4.25 -5.95
N PHE A 207 -13.80 -4.88 -5.29
CA PHE A 207 -13.01 -5.97 -5.88
C PHE A 207 -13.89 -7.17 -6.23
N SER A 208 -14.78 -7.59 -5.33
CA SER A 208 -15.62 -8.78 -5.53
C SER A 208 -16.54 -8.66 -6.74
N THR A 209 -17.05 -7.45 -7.00
CA THR A 209 -17.92 -7.13 -8.14
C THR A 209 -17.14 -6.94 -9.44
N THR A 210 -16.02 -6.24 -9.41
CA THR A 210 -15.31 -5.83 -10.65
C THR A 210 -14.13 -6.72 -11.03
N LYS A 211 -13.57 -7.47 -10.07
CA LYS A 211 -12.33 -8.25 -10.20
C LYS A 211 -11.14 -7.47 -10.76
N ARG A 212 -11.11 -6.13 -10.58
CA ARG A 212 -9.99 -5.28 -11.04
C ARG A 212 -8.80 -5.36 -10.08
N ASP A 213 -7.61 -5.54 -10.64
CA ASP A 213 -6.33 -5.65 -9.90
C ASP A 213 -6.05 -4.46 -8.96
N VAL A 214 -6.47 -3.24 -9.35
CA VAL A 214 -6.30 -2.05 -8.52
C VAL A 214 -6.91 -2.19 -7.12
N PHE A 215 -8.11 -2.77 -7.02
CA PHE A 215 -8.77 -2.94 -5.72
C PHE A 215 -8.13 -4.05 -4.90
N ALA A 216 -7.58 -5.08 -5.56
CA ALA A 216 -6.75 -6.08 -4.89
C ALA A 216 -5.50 -5.43 -4.28
N LYS A 217 -4.78 -4.60 -5.05
CA LYS A 217 -3.60 -3.86 -4.58
C LYS A 217 -3.91 -2.88 -3.47
N LEU A 218 -5.04 -2.14 -3.55
CA LEU A 218 -5.48 -1.25 -2.47
C LEU A 218 -5.80 -2.02 -1.20
N ALA A 219 -6.51 -3.15 -1.27
CA ALA A 219 -6.79 -3.98 -0.10
C ALA A 219 -5.49 -4.47 0.58
N ILE A 220 -4.52 -4.90 -0.23
CA ILE A 220 -3.20 -5.33 0.28
C ILE A 220 -2.45 -4.14 0.90
N ALA A 221 -2.47 -2.95 0.28
CA ALA A 221 -1.81 -1.76 0.81
C ALA A 221 -2.39 -1.33 2.16
N VAL A 222 -3.73 -1.33 2.30
CA VAL A 222 -4.41 -1.04 3.57
C VAL A 222 -4.03 -2.07 4.63
N LEU A 223 -4.10 -3.37 4.33
CA LEU A 223 -3.76 -4.41 5.31
C LEU A 223 -2.28 -4.45 5.66
N ARG A 224 -1.38 -4.08 4.73
CA ARG A 224 0.04 -3.88 5.01
C ARG A 224 0.23 -2.75 6.02
N MET A 225 -0.47 -1.62 5.84
CA MET A 225 -0.43 -0.51 6.79
C MET A 225 -0.92 -0.96 8.16
N VAL A 226 -2.11 -1.58 8.24
CA VAL A 226 -2.70 -2.10 9.48
C VAL A 226 -1.75 -3.08 10.19
N HIS A 227 -1.11 -3.98 9.45
CA HIS A 227 -0.09 -4.88 9.98
C HIS A 227 1.12 -4.13 10.55
N ARG A 228 1.66 -3.14 9.83
CA ARG A 228 2.80 -2.33 10.28
C ARG A 228 2.49 -1.58 11.58
N VAL A 229 1.28 -1.05 11.72
CA VAL A 229 0.84 -0.35 12.94
C VAL A 229 0.31 -1.29 14.04
N ARG A 230 0.33 -2.60 13.81
CA ARG A 230 -0.12 -3.67 14.74
C ARG A 230 -1.61 -3.61 15.11
N MET A 231 -2.46 -3.11 14.22
CA MET A 231 -3.91 -2.99 14.43
C MET A 231 -4.71 -4.17 13.84
N MET A 232 -4.06 -5.26 13.43
CA MET A 232 -4.74 -6.40 12.77
C MET A 232 -5.81 -7.06 13.64
N GLU A 233 -5.69 -7.01 14.97
CA GLU A 233 -6.69 -7.55 15.90
C GLU A 233 -7.79 -6.54 16.27
N GLU A 234 -7.63 -5.27 15.90
CA GLU A 234 -8.54 -4.17 16.24
C GLU A 234 -9.55 -3.87 15.13
N ILE A 235 -9.29 -4.34 13.91
CA ILE A 235 -10.19 -4.20 12.76
C ILE A 235 -10.92 -5.52 12.49
N GLU A 236 -12.11 -5.40 11.91
CA GLU A 236 -12.91 -6.55 11.47
C GLU A 236 -13.09 -6.48 9.97
N PHE A 237 -12.87 -7.59 9.26
CA PHE A 237 -13.13 -7.64 7.82
C PHE A 237 -13.44 -9.06 7.37
N ASN A 238 -14.05 -9.18 6.19
CA ASN A 238 -14.37 -10.47 5.60
C ASN A 238 -13.09 -11.15 5.08
N VAL A 239 -12.49 -12.02 5.93
CA VAL A 239 -11.27 -12.75 5.59
C VAL A 239 -11.45 -13.65 4.37
N MET A 240 -12.66 -14.17 4.11
CA MET A 240 -12.93 -14.97 2.91
C MET A 240 -12.93 -14.12 1.63
N GLN A 241 -13.45 -12.89 1.65
CA GLN A 241 -13.31 -11.97 0.52
C GLN A 241 -11.84 -11.60 0.28
N PHE A 242 -11.07 -11.39 1.35
CA PHE A 242 -9.62 -11.16 1.21
C PHE A 242 -8.87 -12.41 0.71
N PHE A 243 -9.33 -13.62 1.06
CA PHE A 243 -8.83 -14.86 0.45
C PHE A 243 -9.01 -14.87 -1.07
N GLU A 244 -10.17 -14.43 -1.56
CA GLU A 244 -10.39 -14.29 -3.01
C GLU A 244 -9.48 -13.24 -3.66
N VAL A 245 -9.14 -12.15 -2.95
CA VAL A 245 -8.12 -11.18 -3.39
C VAL A 245 -6.75 -11.86 -3.53
N ALA A 246 -6.32 -12.58 -2.49
CA ALA A 246 -5.03 -13.25 -2.48
C ALA A 246 -4.96 -14.35 -3.56
N ARG A 247 -6.03 -15.13 -3.70
CA ARG A 247 -6.19 -16.14 -4.77
C ARG A 247 -6.08 -15.51 -6.14
N TYR A 248 -6.81 -14.42 -6.40
CA TYR A 248 -6.72 -13.68 -7.65
C TYR A 248 -5.28 -13.25 -7.95
N LYS A 249 -4.59 -12.64 -6.98
CA LYS A 249 -3.20 -12.19 -7.16
C LYS A 249 -2.23 -13.32 -7.43
N ILE A 250 -2.42 -14.50 -6.84
CA ILE A 250 -1.56 -15.68 -7.06
C ILE A 250 -1.82 -16.33 -8.42
N LEU A 251 -3.08 -16.38 -8.87
CA LEU A 251 -3.45 -17.02 -10.13
C LEU A 251 -3.20 -16.13 -11.36
N GLU A 252 -2.92 -14.85 -11.15
CA GLU A 252 -2.61 -13.90 -12.22
C GLU A 252 -1.29 -14.28 -12.91
N LYS A 253 -1.38 -14.77 -14.15
CA LYS A 253 -0.25 -15.32 -14.92
C LYS A 253 0.86 -14.32 -15.22
N SER A 254 0.58 -13.02 -15.15
CA SER A 254 1.49 -11.93 -15.50
C SER A 254 1.86 -11.12 -14.26
N HIS A 255 2.60 -11.73 -13.32
CA HIS A 255 3.19 -10.94 -12.23
C HIS A 255 4.15 -9.91 -12.84
N LYS A 256 3.82 -8.63 -12.72
CA LYS A 256 4.74 -7.56 -13.05
C LYS A 256 5.84 -7.54 -11.97
N PRO A 257 7.08 -7.11 -12.30
CA PRO A 257 8.11 -6.91 -11.27
C PRO A 257 7.65 -6.00 -10.12
N SER A 258 6.76 -5.04 -10.39
CA SER A 258 6.16 -4.17 -9.38
C SER A 258 5.18 -4.85 -8.42
N ASP A 259 4.72 -6.08 -8.72
CA ASP A 259 3.82 -6.83 -7.84
C ASP A 259 4.58 -7.56 -6.72
N VAL A 260 5.91 -7.67 -6.82
CA VAL A 260 6.75 -8.40 -5.87
C VAL A 260 6.54 -7.91 -4.43
N ASP A 261 6.53 -6.59 -4.23
CA ASP A 261 6.37 -5.99 -2.90
C ASP A 261 5.01 -6.37 -2.29
N PHE A 262 3.93 -6.30 -3.07
CA PHE A 262 2.59 -6.70 -2.62
C PHE A 262 2.51 -8.17 -2.26
N LEU A 263 3.16 -9.05 -3.03
CA LEU A 263 3.20 -10.49 -2.75
C LEU A 263 3.99 -10.81 -1.47
N MET A 264 5.05 -10.05 -1.18
CA MET A 264 5.76 -10.17 0.09
C MET A 264 4.87 -9.80 1.28
N ASP A 265 4.12 -8.70 1.15
CA ASP A 265 3.19 -8.24 2.19
C ASP A 265 2.09 -9.26 2.46
N LEU A 266 1.56 -9.92 1.42
CA LEU A 266 0.57 -11.00 1.58
C LEU A 266 1.05 -12.09 2.54
N SER A 267 2.31 -12.53 2.45
CA SER A 267 2.85 -13.55 3.35
C SER A 267 2.80 -13.13 4.82
N ASN A 268 3.10 -11.86 5.10
CA ASN A 268 3.06 -11.31 6.45
C ASN A 268 1.61 -11.13 6.94
N ILE A 269 0.74 -10.57 6.10
CA ILE A 269 -0.68 -10.39 6.41
C ILE A 269 -1.34 -11.73 6.74
N TRP A 270 -1.14 -12.77 5.90
CA TRP A 270 -1.72 -14.09 6.13
C TRP A 270 -1.18 -14.79 7.38
N THR A 271 0.07 -14.54 7.75
CA THR A 271 0.59 -15.02 9.03
C THR A 271 -0.20 -14.43 10.20
N CYS A 272 -0.39 -13.11 10.19
CA CYS A 272 -1.14 -12.42 11.25
C CYS A 272 -2.61 -12.83 11.29
N ILE A 273 -3.23 -13.06 10.14
CA ILE A 273 -4.58 -13.61 10.07
C ILE A 273 -4.62 -14.98 10.76
N LEU A 274 -3.72 -15.91 10.39
CA LEU A 274 -3.72 -17.26 10.96
C LEU A 274 -3.38 -17.31 12.45
N ASP A 275 -2.56 -16.38 12.94
CA ASP A 275 -2.17 -16.29 14.35
C ASP A 275 -3.16 -15.48 15.22
N SER A 276 -4.08 -14.74 14.61
CA SER A 276 -5.03 -13.91 15.33
C SER A 276 -6.01 -14.77 16.15
N SER A 277 -6.17 -14.40 17.41
CA SER A 277 -7.10 -15.08 18.34
C SER A 277 -8.58 -14.98 17.92
N ARG A 278 -8.93 -13.96 17.12
CA ARG A 278 -10.28 -13.71 16.62
C ARG A 278 -10.54 -14.29 15.23
N ASN A 279 -9.52 -14.88 14.61
CA ASN A 279 -9.62 -15.34 13.24
C ASN A 279 -10.53 -16.57 13.12
N THR A 280 -11.47 -16.52 12.18
CA THR A 280 -12.36 -17.62 11.83
C THR A 280 -11.85 -18.43 10.63
N PHE A 281 -10.85 -17.93 9.89
CA PHE A 281 -10.31 -18.58 8.72
C PHE A 281 -9.52 -19.83 9.09
N LYS A 282 -10.01 -20.98 8.59
CA LYS A 282 -9.35 -22.28 8.70
C LYS A 282 -8.88 -22.74 7.32
N ILE A 283 -7.69 -23.34 7.27
CA ILE A 283 -7.18 -24.06 6.10
C ILE A 283 -7.79 -25.47 6.12
N ASP A 284 -9.07 -25.55 5.74
CA ASP A 284 -9.91 -26.75 5.81
C ASP A 284 -10.19 -27.39 4.44
N THR A 285 -9.63 -26.82 3.36
CA THR A 285 -9.76 -27.32 1.99
C THR A 285 -8.39 -27.36 1.30
N ILE A 286 -8.27 -28.24 0.30
CA ILE A 286 -7.07 -28.36 -0.52
C ILE A 286 -6.77 -27.04 -1.27
N ASP A 287 -7.79 -26.36 -1.81
CA ASP A 287 -7.64 -25.04 -2.43
C ASP A 287 -7.02 -24.01 -1.51
N LYS A 288 -7.53 -23.88 -0.28
CA LYS A 288 -6.96 -22.94 0.71
C LYS A 288 -5.51 -23.31 1.02
N LEU A 289 -5.22 -24.60 1.20
CA LEU A 289 -3.87 -25.08 1.47
C LEU A 289 -2.91 -24.70 0.33
N ILE A 290 -3.31 -24.92 -0.92
CA ILE A 290 -2.53 -24.60 -2.12
C ILE A 290 -2.24 -23.10 -2.21
N ILE A 291 -3.26 -22.26 -2.10
CA ILE A 291 -3.12 -20.80 -2.25
C ILE A 291 -2.24 -20.23 -1.12
N ILE A 292 -2.51 -20.61 0.13
CA ILE A 292 -1.71 -20.14 1.27
C ILE A 292 -0.27 -20.65 1.19
N SER A 293 -0.05 -21.90 0.77
CA SER A 293 1.29 -22.43 0.53
C SER A 293 2.03 -21.63 -0.52
N ALA A 294 1.40 -21.27 -1.64
CA ALA A 294 2.03 -20.46 -2.67
C ALA A 294 2.46 -19.09 -2.15
N ILE A 295 1.59 -18.41 -1.39
CA ILE A 295 1.86 -17.13 -0.74
C ILE A 295 3.05 -17.26 0.21
N PHE A 296 3.07 -18.30 1.04
CA PHE A 296 4.15 -18.54 1.99
C PHE A 296 5.46 -18.94 1.31
N SER A 297 5.41 -19.72 0.23
CA SER A 297 6.60 -20.06 -0.55
C SER A 297 7.26 -18.83 -1.15
N LEU A 298 6.45 -17.91 -1.71
CA LEU A 298 6.94 -16.63 -2.19
C LEU A 298 7.58 -15.82 -1.05
N GLY A 299 6.89 -15.65 0.07
CA GLY A 299 7.41 -14.89 1.21
C GLY A 299 8.70 -15.45 1.80
N ILE A 300 8.83 -16.78 1.95
CA ILE A 300 10.08 -17.40 2.44
C ILE A 300 11.20 -17.20 1.42
N ARG A 301 10.94 -17.42 0.12
CA ARG A 301 11.92 -17.20 -0.94
C ARG A 301 12.49 -15.78 -0.92
N PHE A 302 11.64 -14.77 -0.81
CA PHE A 302 12.09 -13.37 -0.72
C PHE A 302 12.91 -13.09 0.53
N ASN A 303 12.51 -13.67 1.68
CA ASN A 303 13.29 -13.51 2.91
C ASN A 303 14.68 -14.15 2.81
N ILE A 304 14.84 -15.26 2.08
CA ILE A 304 16.14 -15.89 1.83
C ILE A 304 16.97 -14.99 0.91
N ALA A 305 16.41 -14.56 -0.22
CA ALA A 305 17.11 -13.69 -1.18
C ALA A 305 17.59 -12.38 -0.53
N ASN A 306 16.78 -11.76 0.34
CA ASN A 306 17.17 -10.53 1.04
C ASN A 306 18.23 -10.74 2.13
N SER A 307 18.49 -11.97 2.55
CA SER A 307 19.51 -12.30 3.55
C SER A 307 20.92 -12.51 2.94
N ASP A 308 21.02 -12.61 1.62
CA ASP A 308 22.30 -12.69 0.88
C ASP A 308 23.15 -11.41 1.05
N ASN A 309 22.50 -10.27 1.30
CA ASN A 309 23.18 -9.08 1.80
C ASN A 309 23.70 -9.35 3.21
N ARG A 310 24.94 -9.88 3.32
CA ARG A 310 25.75 -10.40 4.46
C ARG A 310 25.62 -9.76 5.84
N TYR A 311 24.84 -8.70 5.98
CA TYR A 311 24.63 -7.94 7.20
C TYR A 311 23.54 -8.53 8.12
N ARG A 312 22.68 -9.46 7.66
CA ARG A 312 21.61 -10.04 8.50
C ARG A 312 21.44 -11.54 8.30
N PRO A 313 21.80 -12.39 9.29
CA PRO A 313 21.63 -13.83 9.16
C PRO A 313 20.16 -14.22 9.06
N PHE A 314 19.85 -15.22 8.23
CA PHE A 314 18.52 -15.76 8.07
C PHE A 314 18.08 -16.53 9.32
N ARG A 315 17.41 -15.83 10.25
CA ARG A 315 16.86 -16.44 11.46
C ARG A 315 15.43 -16.94 11.25
N PHE A 316 15.13 -18.13 11.77
CA PHE A 316 13.79 -18.69 11.82
C PHE A 316 13.00 -18.13 13.01
N THR A 317 11.93 -17.42 12.72
CA THR A 317 10.95 -16.99 13.72
C THR A 317 9.82 -18.00 13.82
N LYS A 318 9.02 -17.97 14.90
CA LYS A 318 7.80 -18.80 15.02
C LYS A 318 6.93 -18.74 13.76
N HIS A 319 6.75 -17.54 13.22
CA HIS A 319 5.99 -17.29 11.99
C HIS A 319 6.62 -17.95 10.76
N LYS A 320 7.94 -17.86 10.57
CA LYS A 320 8.62 -18.57 9.46
C LYS A 320 8.47 -20.09 9.58
N LYS A 321 8.53 -20.65 10.80
CA LYS A 321 8.29 -22.08 11.04
C LYS A 321 6.85 -22.48 10.67
N GLN A 322 5.86 -21.72 11.12
CA GLN A 322 4.45 -21.93 10.76
C GLN A 322 4.23 -21.92 9.24
N ARG A 323 4.78 -20.92 8.54
CA ARG A 323 4.74 -20.85 7.07
C ARG A 323 5.30 -22.11 6.43
N LEU A 324 6.46 -22.57 6.91
CA LEU A 324 7.11 -23.77 6.39
C LEU A 324 6.31 -25.05 6.69
N TYR A 325 5.62 -25.14 7.84
CA TYR A 325 4.72 -26.27 8.13
C TYR A 325 3.53 -26.33 7.15
N VAL A 326 2.92 -25.20 6.80
CA VAL A 326 1.82 -25.16 5.81
C VAL A 326 2.32 -25.62 4.44
N ILE A 327 3.51 -25.17 4.03
CA ILE A 327 4.13 -25.61 2.77
C ILE A 327 4.45 -27.11 2.82
N TYR A 328 5.00 -27.60 3.94
CA TYR A 328 5.29 -29.02 4.13
C TYR A 328 4.01 -29.86 4.03
N LEU A 329 2.92 -29.43 4.69
CA LEU A 329 1.62 -30.10 4.61
C LEU A 329 1.10 -30.14 3.17
N THR A 330 1.32 -29.08 2.39
CA THR A 330 1.00 -29.05 0.95
C THR A 330 1.80 -30.08 0.17
N LEU A 331 3.09 -30.25 0.45
CA LEU A 331 3.90 -31.32 -0.16
C LEU A 331 3.42 -32.72 0.25
N VAL A 332 2.92 -32.89 1.47
CA VAL A 332 2.30 -34.16 1.91
C VAL A 332 1.00 -34.43 1.17
N ALA A 333 0.14 -33.43 1.01
CA ALA A 333 -1.13 -33.53 0.28
C ALA A 333 -0.95 -33.56 -1.25
N PHE A 334 0.25 -33.24 -1.76
CA PHE A 334 0.52 -33.10 -3.20
C PHE A 334 0.07 -34.27 -4.09
N PRO A 335 0.15 -35.56 -3.67
CA PRO A 335 -0.36 -36.68 -4.48
C PRO A 335 -1.87 -36.63 -4.76
N VAL A 336 -2.66 -35.97 -3.91
CA VAL A 336 -4.12 -35.83 -4.08
C VAL A 336 -4.53 -34.49 -4.71
N ILE A 337 -3.57 -33.59 -4.97
CA ILE A 337 -3.82 -32.31 -5.64
C ILE A 337 -4.01 -32.55 -7.14
N ASP A 338 -5.07 -32.01 -7.71
CA ASP A 338 -5.28 -32.03 -9.16
C ASP A 338 -4.20 -31.19 -9.87
N ARG A 339 -3.27 -31.89 -10.51
CA ARG A 339 -2.15 -31.28 -11.23
C ARG A 339 -2.59 -30.50 -12.46
N HIS A 340 -3.74 -30.81 -13.04
CA HIS A 340 -4.25 -30.10 -14.21
C HIS A 340 -4.75 -28.71 -13.83
N THR A 341 -5.50 -28.62 -12.73
CA THR A 341 -6.01 -27.35 -12.21
C THR A 341 -4.88 -26.46 -11.65
N TYR A 342 -3.91 -27.05 -10.94
CA TYR A 342 -2.83 -26.30 -10.26
C TYR A 342 -1.45 -26.48 -10.90
N GLN A 343 -1.36 -26.52 -12.23
CA GLN A 343 -0.10 -26.69 -12.97
C GLN A 343 1.00 -25.65 -12.61
N TRP A 344 0.62 -24.50 -12.05
CA TRP A 344 1.54 -23.43 -11.62
C TRP A 344 2.20 -23.71 -10.27
N LEU A 345 1.55 -24.47 -9.37
CA LEU A 345 2.02 -24.72 -8.01
C LEU A 345 3.42 -25.39 -7.96
N PRO A 346 3.72 -26.44 -8.76
CA PRO A 346 5.05 -27.04 -8.78
C PRO A 346 6.16 -26.01 -9.04
N GLY A 347 5.90 -25.03 -9.91
CA GLY A 347 6.85 -23.97 -10.23
C GLY A 347 7.18 -23.07 -9.03
N HIS A 348 6.21 -22.79 -8.15
CA HIS A 348 6.48 -22.02 -6.92
C HIS A 348 7.26 -22.84 -5.89
N LEU A 349 6.92 -24.12 -5.74
CA LEU A 349 7.59 -25.01 -4.80
C LEU A 349 9.03 -25.32 -5.23
N LEU A 350 9.27 -25.49 -6.53
CA LEU A 350 10.62 -25.62 -7.11
C LEU A 350 11.48 -24.38 -6.83
N LYS A 351 10.96 -23.17 -7.11
CA LYS A 351 11.69 -21.92 -6.81
C LYS A 351 12.04 -21.77 -5.33
N LEU A 352 11.17 -22.21 -4.43
CA LEU A 352 11.47 -22.24 -3.00
C LEU A 352 12.53 -23.29 -2.68
N HIS A 353 12.44 -24.49 -3.27
CA HIS A 353 13.47 -25.52 -3.12
C HIS A 353 14.84 -24.98 -3.52
N ASP A 354 14.96 -24.36 -4.69
CA ASP A 354 16.22 -23.76 -5.17
C ASP A 354 16.76 -22.71 -4.19
N SER A 355 15.88 -21.89 -3.61
CA SER A 355 16.26 -20.87 -2.62
C SER A 355 16.77 -21.51 -1.32
N ILE A 356 16.20 -22.63 -0.89
CA ILE A 356 16.66 -23.36 0.30
C ILE A 356 17.95 -24.13 0.00
N THR A 357 18.14 -24.66 -1.21
CA THR A 357 19.43 -25.21 -1.65
C THR A 357 20.52 -24.15 -1.53
N TYR A 358 20.27 -22.96 -2.07
CA TYR A 358 21.18 -21.83 -1.96
C TYR A 358 21.47 -21.45 -0.49
N LEU A 359 20.44 -21.44 0.37
CA LEU A 359 20.61 -21.23 1.81
C LEU A 359 21.57 -22.25 2.44
N PHE A 360 21.52 -23.52 2.01
CA PHE A 360 22.40 -24.59 2.51
C PHE A 360 23.84 -24.48 2.00
N GLU A 361 24.05 -23.83 0.86
CA GLU A 361 25.37 -23.62 0.26
C GLU A 361 26.10 -22.44 0.92
N GLU A 362 25.39 -21.34 1.22
CA GLU A 362 26.00 -20.09 1.70
C GLU A 362 26.14 -19.98 3.22
N TYR A 363 25.26 -20.61 4.02
CA TYR A 363 25.26 -20.39 5.47
C TYR A 363 26.25 -21.28 6.21
N SER A 364 27.07 -20.67 7.08
CA SER A 364 27.87 -21.39 8.06
C SER A 364 26.98 -22.06 9.10
N ASN A 365 27.37 -23.26 9.51
CA ASN A 365 26.52 -24.16 10.30
C ASN A 365 26.21 -23.68 11.73
N ASP A 366 26.91 -22.69 12.26
CA ASP A 366 26.78 -22.28 13.66
C ASP A 366 25.59 -21.33 13.93
N ASP A 367 24.96 -20.77 12.89
CA ASP A 367 23.95 -19.71 13.05
C ASP A 367 22.49 -20.21 13.20
N ILE A 368 22.24 -21.49 12.97
CA ILE A 368 20.89 -22.08 12.95
C ILE A 368 20.77 -23.15 14.04
N CYS A 369 19.74 -23.04 14.89
CA CYS A 369 19.50 -24.03 15.93
C CYS A 369 19.09 -25.40 15.34
N PHE A 370 19.28 -26.47 16.11
CA PHE A 370 19.05 -27.84 15.62
C PHE A 370 17.61 -28.07 15.14
N GLU A 371 16.62 -27.52 15.85
CA GLU A 371 15.20 -27.63 15.51
C GLU A 371 14.90 -26.99 14.14
N ASP A 372 15.54 -25.86 13.83
CA ASP A 372 15.36 -25.16 12.56
C ASP A 372 16.06 -25.90 11.41
N LYS A 373 17.25 -26.46 11.67
CA LYS A 373 17.92 -27.37 10.72
C LYS A 373 17.05 -28.58 10.41
N LEU A 374 16.48 -29.22 11.44
CA LEU A 374 15.59 -30.37 11.28
C LEU A 374 14.40 -30.02 10.39
N LEU A 375 13.74 -28.88 10.64
CA LEU A 375 12.58 -28.45 9.85
C LEU A 375 12.94 -28.17 8.39
N LEU A 376 14.07 -27.49 8.14
CA LEU A 376 14.59 -27.24 6.80
C LEU A 376 14.91 -28.54 6.05
N VAL A 377 15.60 -29.49 6.70
CA VAL A 377 15.96 -30.80 6.12
C VAL A 377 14.71 -31.62 5.82
N GLN A 378 13.71 -31.63 6.72
CA GLN A 378 12.43 -32.29 6.50
C GLN A 378 11.70 -31.73 5.28
N TYR A 379 11.60 -30.40 5.19
CA TYR A 379 11.05 -29.75 4.00
C TYR A 379 11.84 -30.14 2.75
N TYR A 380 13.16 -30.05 2.80
CA TYR A 380 14.02 -30.28 1.65
C TYR A 380 13.84 -31.69 1.08
N ILE A 381 13.98 -32.72 1.93
CA ILE A 381 13.79 -34.12 1.53
C ILE A 381 12.38 -34.33 0.97
N LYS A 382 11.35 -33.78 1.64
CA LYS A 382 9.98 -33.93 1.18
C LYS A 382 9.76 -33.26 -0.18
N SER A 383 10.36 -32.10 -0.41
CA SER A 383 10.27 -31.39 -1.70
C SER A 383 10.97 -32.16 -2.83
N LEU A 384 12.13 -32.76 -2.59
CA LEU A 384 12.83 -33.61 -3.56
C LEU A 384 11.94 -34.74 -4.08
N VAL A 385 11.39 -35.53 -3.15
CA VAL A 385 10.55 -36.69 -3.47
C VAL A 385 9.26 -36.25 -4.18
N THR A 386 8.61 -35.22 -3.64
CA THR A 386 7.29 -34.78 -4.12
C THR A 386 7.36 -34.15 -5.51
N LEU A 387 8.40 -33.36 -5.77
CA LEU A 387 8.58 -32.63 -7.03
C LEU A 387 9.43 -33.41 -8.04
N ASN A 388 9.83 -34.64 -7.72
CA ASN A 388 10.70 -35.49 -8.54
C ASN A 388 11.99 -34.77 -8.99
N ILE A 389 12.61 -34.05 -8.06
CA ILE A 389 13.87 -33.35 -8.31
C ILE A 389 14.99 -34.40 -8.27
N THR A 390 15.78 -34.49 -9.34
CA THR A 390 16.93 -35.37 -9.38
C THR A 390 17.88 -35.04 -8.24
N PHE A 391 18.17 -36.03 -7.40
CA PHE A 391 19.15 -35.91 -6.33
C PHE A 391 20.53 -35.63 -6.94
N LYS A 392 20.97 -34.38 -6.89
CA LYS A 392 22.41 -34.07 -6.98
C LYS A 392 23.00 -34.37 -5.62
N SER A 393 24.23 -34.88 -5.55
CA SER A 393 24.86 -35.20 -4.26
C SER A 393 24.71 -34.01 -3.33
N ILE A 394 23.94 -34.20 -2.26
CA ILE A 394 23.75 -33.18 -1.24
C ILE A 394 25.02 -33.19 -0.39
N ASP A 395 26.09 -32.63 -0.93
CA ASP A 395 27.35 -32.42 -0.22
C ASP A 395 27.34 -31.09 0.55
N GLY A 396 26.15 -30.52 0.75
CA GLY A 396 25.94 -29.26 1.46
C GLY A 396 26.40 -29.36 2.93
N PRO A 397 27.20 -28.41 3.43
CA PRO A 397 27.70 -28.40 4.81
C PRO A 397 26.60 -28.57 5.86
N LEU A 398 25.40 -28.03 5.60
CA LEU A 398 24.27 -28.11 6.53
C LEU A 398 23.75 -29.53 6.72
N PHE A 399 23.72 -30.34 5.66
CA PHE A 399 23.26 -31.74 5.75
C PHE A 399 24.25 -32.60 6.52
N HIS A 400 25.54 -32.48 6.18
CA HIS A 400 26.60 -33.17 6.88
C HIS A 400 26.57 -32.85 8.37
N ASP A 401 26.45 -31.55 8.71
CA ASP A 401 26.45 -31.10 10.09
C ASP A 401 25.18 -31.48 10.85
N PHE A 402 24.03 -31.47 10.18
CA PHE A 402 22.79 -31.96 10.77
C PHE A 402 22.91 -33.45 11.14
N PHE A 403 23.36 -34.31 10.22
CA PHE A 403 23.53 -35.74 10.51
C PHE A 403 24.64 -36.00 11.53
N ALA A 404 25.75 -35.27 11.47
CA ALA A 404 26.81 -35.36 12.48
C ALA A 404 26.31 -34.94 13.87
N SER A 405 25.52 -33.87 13.96
CA SER A 405 24.90 -33.41 15.21
C SER A 405 23.90 -34.44 15.74
N LEU A 406 23.08 -35.00 14.85
CA LEU A 406 22.11 -36.02 15.16
C LEU A 406 22.81 -37.27 15.74
N LEU A 407 23.86 -37.78 15.09
CA LEU A 407 24.68 -38.92 15.55
C LEU A 407 25.39 -38.65 16.89
N LYS A 408 25.83 -37.41 17.14
CA LYS A 408 26.44 -37.01 18.43
C LYS A 408 25.40 -36.84 19.54
N SER A 409 24.14 -36.59 19.21
CA SER A 409 23.10 -36.36 20.20
C SER A 409 22.72 -37.66 20.91
N LYS A 410 22.85 -37.71 22.25
CA LYS A 410 22.37 -38.84 23.08
C LYS A 410 20.85 -39.06 22.99
N LEU A 411 20.12 -38.15 22.35
CA LEU A 411 18.67 -38.20 22.14
C LEU A 411 18.25 -39.38 21.26
N LEU A 412 19.06 -39.77 20.27
CA LEU A 412 18.78 -40.95 19.45
C LEU A 412 18.77 -42.25 20.27
N GLY A 413 19.65 -42.37 21.26
CA GLY A 413 19.69 -43.52 22.17
C GLY A 413 18.58 -43.55 23.23
N LYS A 414 17.67 -42.55 23.24
CA LYS A 414 16.48 -42.55 24.10
C LYS A 414 15.16 -42.66 23.32
N ILE A 415 15.19 -42.41 22.01
CA ILE A 415 14.01 -42.46 21.12
C ILE A 415 13.97 -43.78 20.34
N LEU A 416 15.15 -44.34 20.01
CA LEU A 416 15.32 -45.75 19.65
C LEU A 416 15.42 -46.59 20.92
#